data_AF-A0A7J5DWB5-F1
#
_entry.id   AF-A0A7J5DWB5-F1
#
_cell.length_a   1.000
_cell.length_b   1.000
_cell.length_c   1.000
_cell.angle_alpha   90.00
_cell.angle_beta   90.00
_cell.angle_gamma   90.00
#
_symmetry.space_group_name_H-M   'P 1'
#
loop_
_entity.id
_entity.type
_entity.pdbx_description
1 polymer ?
#
loop_
_entity_poly.entity_id
_entity_poly.type
_entity_poly.pdbx_seq_one_letter_code
_entity_poly.pdbx_strand_id
1 'polypeptide(L)'
;MSEVSGMREVEERLSTILAAVARQAPTPAAGALAVGARRRGRIRRQRRVLVAAVLLVVAGSAVLWGSRPGAGPVAHDPRPSGGWQTIAQGDARAEVPADWREVRCEGGTSRWAPPGDEPCAGPSLATFLGTDAVTLTVGPGVLVRSDAGATWTGYVPAGDRALHVTGADPDLVRRVLATARRDGDPVVDGSAWDDAAGQGLRWEQPRGAAVTVCPGGTAVDGLAVTVRAPTPAMTALVRATVRADPSATGGAPCGGDEHVVTYDGVRLTVPGAWSRKDCGAYVQVTPGPECVGPSADGEGVWFLDDATFQPATAEGEVSRAEADGRSRWSGFVRHRRHAVLVVRDDRDAVAALLDQVR
;
A
#
# COMPACT_ATOMS: atom_id res chain seq x y z
N MET A 1 -44.95 -16.17 -18.08
CA MET A 1 -44.63 -14.94 -18.85
C MET A 1 -44.85 -13.66 -18.06
N SER A 2 -44.65 -13.64 -16.72
CA SER A 2 -44.89 -12.44 -15.88
C SER A 2 -43.63 -11.83 -15.26
N GLU A 3 -42.46 -12.47 -15.31
CA GLU A 3 -41.24 -11.94 -14.69
C GLU A 3 -40.50 -10.88 -15.54
N VAL A 4 -40.61 -10.94 -16.87
CA VAL A 4 -39.90 -10.00 -17.76
C VAL A 4 -40.49 -8.58 -17.71
N SER A 5 -41.74 -8.43 -17.26
CA SER A 5 -42.41 -7.12 -17.18
C SER A 5 -41.96 -6.31 -15.96
N GLY A 6 -41.56 -6.96 -14.85
CA GLY A 6 -41.15 -6.26 -13.63
C GLY A 6 -39.80 -5.56 -13.74
N MET A 7 -38.84 -6.18 -14.43
CA MET A 7 -37.49 -5.61 -14.59
C MET A 7 -37.50 -4.35 -15.47
N ARG A 8 -38.36 -4.30 -16.49
CA ARG A 8 -38.50 -3.14 -17.38
C ARG A 8 -39.08 -1.93 -16.65
N GLU A 9 -40.07 -2.15 -15.77
CA GLU A 9 -40.66 -1.07 -14.96
C GLU A 9 -39.65 -0.50 -13.95
N VAL A 10 -38.78 -1.35 -13.39
CA VAL A 10 -37.71 -0.91 -12.49
C VAL A 10 -36.65 -0.08 -13.23
N GLU A 11 -36.24 -0.49 -14.43
CA GLU A 11 -35.31 0.29 -15.28
C GLU A 11 -35.91 1.66 -15.68
N GLU A 12 -37.20 1.70 -15.98
CA GLU A 12 -37.90 2.92 -16.37
C GLU A 12 -38.08 3.89 -15.19
N ARG A 13 -38.36 3.37 -13.99
CA ARG A 13 -38.37 4.17 -12.75
C ARG A 13 -36.99 4.68 -12.38
N LEU A 14 -35.95 3.84 -12.50
CA LEU A 14 -34.56 4.24 -12.23
C LEU A 14 -34.07 5.34 -13.17
N SER A 15 -34.33 5.19 -14.47
CA SER A 15 -33.93 6.20 -15.47
C SER A 15 -34.66 7.53 -15.25
N THR A 16 -35.94 7.50 -14.86
CA THR A 16 -36.72 8.70 -14.54
C THR A 16 -36.20 9.42 -13.29
N ILE A 17 -35.86 8.68 -12.22
CA ILE A 17 -35.29 9.24 -10.99
C ILE A 17 -33.91 9.86 -11.27
N LEU A 18 -33.05 9.16 -12.02
CA LEU A 18 -31.72 9.67 -12.38
C LEU A 18 -31.80 10.95 -13.23
N ALA A 19 -32.77 11.03 -14.15
CA ALA A 19 -33.02 12.23 -14.95
C ALA A 19 -33.60 13.41 -14.15
N ALA A 20 -34.31 13.14 -13.05
CA ALA A 20 -34.79 14.17 -12.13
C ALA A 20 -33.65 14.71 -11.24
N VAL A 21 -32.80 13.83 -10.71
CA VAL A 21 -31.63 14.20 -9.91
C VAL A 21 -30.62 14.99 -10.73
N ALA A 22 -30.40 14.62 -12.00
CA ALA A 22 -29.52 15.36 -12.90
C ALA A 22 -29.99 16.80 -13.20
N ARG A 23 -31.30 17.08 -13.07
CA ARG A 23 -31.88 18.42 -13.29
C ARG A 23 -31.82 19.34 -12.07
N GLN A 24 -31.54 18.80 -10.88
CA GLN A 24 -31.42 19.58 -9.64
C GLN A 24 -29.98 19.92 -9.26
N ALA A 25 -28.98 19.45 -10.01
CA ALA A 25 -27.57 19.76 -9.74
C ALA A 25 -27.23 21.21 -10.14
N PRO A 26 -26.62 22.02 -9.25
CA PRO A 26 -26.12 23.35 -9.58
C PRO A 26 -25.12 23.30 -10.73
N THR A 27 -25.24 24.26 -11.64
CA THR A 27 -24.61 24.31 -12.97
C THR A 27 -23.07 24.45 -13.07
N PRO A 28 -22.23 24.66 -12.03
CA PRO A 28 -20.78 24.63 -12.24
C PRO A 28 -20.19 23.22 -12.41
N ALA A 29 -20.87 22.16 -11.95
CA ALA A 29 -20.33 20.80 -11.94
C ALA A 29 -20.43 20.06 -13.31
N ALA A 30 -21.31 20.52 -14.20
CA ALA A 30 -21.55 19.88 -15.50
C ALA A 30 -20.38 20.05 -16.49
N GLY A 31 -19.62 21.14 -16.37
CA GLY A 31 -18.44 21.39 -17.20
C GLY A 31 -17.29 20.43 -16.94
N ALA A 32 -17.03 20.08 -15.67
CA ALA A 32 -15.94 19.19 -15.27
C ALA A 32 -16.22 17.71 -15.64
N LEU A 33 -17.48 17.28 -15.56
CA LEU A 33 -17.89 15.91 -15.92
C LEU A 33 -17.86 15.66 -17.44
N ALA A 34 -18.19 16.67 -18.25
CA ALA A 34 -18.12 16.57 -19.71
C ALA A 34 -16.68 16.42 -20.24
N VAL A 35 -15.69 17.04 -19.57
CA VAL A 35 -14.27 16.90 -19.89
C VAL A 35 -13.74 15.51 -19.48
N GLY A 36 -14.19 14.98 -18.32
CA GLY A 36 -13.85 13.63 -17.86
C GLY A 36 -14.38 12.52 -18.77
N ALA A 37 -15.60 12.66 -19.30
CA ALA A 37 -16.22 11.67 -20.19
C ALA A 37 -15.53 11.59 -21.56
N ARG A 38 -15.07 12.72 -22.12
CA ARG A 38 -14.33 12.75 -23.41
C ARG A 38 -12.96 12.09 -23.30
N ARG A 39 -12.30 12.15 -22.13
CA ARG A 39 -10.98 11.52 -21.90
C ARG A 39 -11.07 9.99 -21.81
N ARG A 40 -12.14 9.45 -21.22
CA ARG A 40 -12.37 7.98 -21.11
C ARG A 40 -12.78 7.34 -22.44
N GLY A 41 -13.40 8.09 -23.36
CA GLY A 41 -13.78 7.60 -24.69
C GLY A 41 -12.60 7.30 -25.62
N ARG A 42 -11.49 8.05 -25.53
CA ARG A 42 -10.30 7.82 -26.38
C ARG A 42 -9.51 6.56 -25.99
N ILE A 43 -9.39 6.27 -24.69
CA ILE A 43 -8.61 5.12 -24.18
C ILE A 43 -9.24 3.77 -24.59
N ARG A 44 -10.57 3.69 -24.69
CA ARG A 44 -11.27 2.47 -25.13
C ARG A 44 -11.12 2.18 -26.62
N ARG A 45 -10.89 3.19 -27.48
CA ARG A 45 -10.66 2.97 -28.93
C ARG A 45 -9.23 2.52 -29.24
N GLN A 46 -8.22 2.96 -28.49
CA GLN A 46 -6.84 2.48 -28.67
C GLN A 46 -6.63 1.01 -28.23
N ARG A 47 -7.39 0.51 -27.25
CA ARG A 47 -7.31 -0.91 -26.83
C ARG A 47 -7.98 -1.90 -27.79
N ARG A 48 -8.80 -1.46 -28.75
CA ARG A 48 -9.45 -2.36 -29.73
C ARG A 48 -8.65 -2.58 -31.01
N VAL A 49 -7.54 -1.87 -31.20
CA VAL A 49 -6.67 -2.05 -32.39
C VAL A 49 -5.50 -3.02 -32.11
N LEU A 50 -5.11 -3.26 -30.84
CA LEU A 50 -4.00 -4.15 -30.51
C LEU A 50 -4.38 -5.63 -30.30
N VAL A 51 -5.67 -5.96 -30.14
CA VAL A 51 -6.13 -7.35 -29.95
C VAL A 51 -6.29 -8.11 -31.28
N ALA A 52 -6.25 -7.42 -32.43
CA ALA A 52 -6.33 -8.05 -33.75
C ALA A 52 -4.96 -8.45 -34.34
N ALA A 53 -3.84 -8.09 -33.71
CA ALA A 53 -2.49 -8.33 -34.26
C ALA A 53 -1.70 -9.46 -33.58
N VAL A 54 -2.24 -10.09 -32.52
CA VAL A 54 -1.52 -11.13 -31.76
C VAL A 54 -1.93 -12.56 -32.15
N LEU A 55 -2.95 -12.73 -32.99
CA LEU A 55 -3.43 -14.07 -33.44
C LEU A 55 -2.77 -14.58 -34.74
N LEU A 56 -1.69 -13.95 -35.23
CA LEU A 56 -1.07 -14.30 -36.52
C LEU A 56 0.46 -14.49 -36.46
N VAL A 57 0.99 -15.01 -35.34
CA VAL A 57 2.39 -15.52 -35.25
C VAL A 57 2.44 -16.83 -34.44
N VAL A 58 1.48 -17.75 -34.71
CA VAL A 58 1.56 -19.16 -34.26
C VAL A 58 1.74 -20.03 -35.49
N ALA A 59 2.89 -19.89 -36.16
CA ALA A 59 3.39 -20.83 -37.16
C ALA A 59 4.86 -20.50 -37.46
N GLY A 60 5.78 -21.08 -36.68
CA GLY A 60 7.20 -21.06 -37.02
C GLY A 60 8.13 -20.62 -35.89
N SER A 61 8.27 -21.45 -34.86
CA SER A 61 9.46 -21.46 -33.99
C SER A 61 9.54 -22.82 -33.30
N ALA A 62 9.92 -23.83 -34.08
CA ALA A 62 10.43 -25.08 -33.55
C ALA A 62 11.91 -24.88 -33.15
N VAL A 63 12.26 -25.45 -31.99
CA VAL A 63 13.63 -25.69 -31.49
C VAL A 63 14.43 -24.46 -31.07
N LEU A 64 14.47 -24.22 -29.75
CA LEU A 64 15.68 -23.98 -28.97
C LEU A 64 15.35 -24.19 -27.49
N TRP A 65 15.53 -25.43 -27.01
CA TRP A 65 15.66 -25.73 -25.59
C TRP A 65 16.95 -25.07 -25.07
N GLY A 66 16.81 -23.81 -24.64
CA GLY A 66 17.81 -23.15 -23.82
C GLY A 66 17.66 -23.63 -22.39
N SER A 67 18.56 -24.52 -21.97
CA SER A 67 18.79 -24.91 -20.58
C SER A 67 18.85 -23.64 -19.71
N ARG A 68 17.80 -23.38 -18.92
CA ARG A 68 17.87 -22.32 -17.92
C ARG A 68 18.86 -22.74 -16.84
N PRO A 69 19.85 -21.88 -16.51
CA PRO A 69 20.91 -22.22 -15.60
C PRO A 69 20.38 -22.34 -14.16
N GLY A 70 20.76 -23.44 -13.51
CA GLY A 70 21.06 -23.54 -12.09
C GLY A 70 19.95 -23.21 -11.10
N ALA A 71 19.56 -24.22 -10.33
CA ALA A 71 19.21 -23.98 -8.93
C ALA A 71 20.28 -23.05 -8.34
N GLY A 72 19.87 -21.82 -7.99
CA GLY A 72 20.79 -20.85 -7.40
C GLY A 72 21.44 -21.43 -6.15
N PRO A 73 22.67 -21.03 -5.82
CA PRO A 73 23.34 -21.50 -4.62
C PRO A 73 22.44 -21.25 -3.41
N VAL A 74 22.26 -22.28 -2.58
CA VAL A 74 21.62 -22.16 -1.26
C VAL A 74 22.38 -21.07 -0.51
N ALA A 75 21.69 -19.96 -0.21
CA ALA A 75 22.29 -18.86 0.52
C ALA A 75 22.83 -19.39 1.86
N HIS A 76 24.10 -19.10 2.14
CA HIS A 76 24.72 -19.38 3.43
C HIS A 76 24.36 -18.28 4.43
N ASP A 77 23.06 -18.14 4.70
CA ASP A 77 22.63 -17.42 5.89
C ASP A 77 23.13 -18.19 7.13
N PRO A 78 23.48 -17.51 8.24
CA PRO A 78 23.80 -18.19 9.48
C PRO A 78 22.66 -19.17 9.81
N ARG A 79 22.99 -20.45 10.01
CA ARG A 79 22.00 -21.50 10.26
C ARG A 79 21.05 -21.02 11.36
N PRO A 80 19.74 -20.94 11.10
CA PRO A 80 18.81 -20.59 12.14
C PRO A 80 18.91 -21.61 13.28
N SER A 81 18.98 -21.13 14.51
CA SER A 81 18.99 -21.98 15.69
C SER A 81 17.66 -22.70 15.84
N GLY A 82 17.68 -23.96 16.30
CA GLY A 82 16.46 -24.61 16.82
C GLY A 82 15.57 -25.33 15.81
N GLY A 83 16.15 -25.99 14.78
CA GLY A 83 15.40 -26.91 13.92
C GLY A 83 14.65 -26.26 12.76
N TRP A 84 15.14 -25.13 12.27
CA TRP A 84 14.64 -24.42 11.09
C TRP A 84 15.68 -24.42 9.97
N GLN A 85 15.25 -24.17 8.74
CA GLN A 85 16.09 -23.99 7.56
C GLN A 85 15.61 -22.79 6.76
N THR A 86 16.54 -22.11 6.09
CA THR A 86 16.22 -21.01 5.18
C THR A 86 15.95 -21.54 3.78
N ILE A 87 14.83 -21.11 3.20
CA ILE A 87 14.45 -21.37 1.81
C ILE A 87 14.55 -20.08 1.00
N ALA A 88 14.80 -20.22 -0.30
CA ALA A 88 15.11 -19.09 -1.17
C ALA A 88 14.56 -19.26 -2.58
N GLN A 89 14.11 -18.16 -3.19
CA GLN A 89 13.83 -18.10 -4.63
C GLN A 89 14.11 -16.68 -5.14
N GLY A 90 15.20 -16.51 -5.90
CA GLY A 90 15.67 -15.18 -6.29
C GLY A 90 16.28 -14.44 -5.10
N ASP A 91 15.83 -13.22 -4.82
CA ASP A 91 16.17 -12.43 -3.63
C ASP A 91 15.21 -12.69 -2.45
N ALA A 92 14.10 -13.40 -2.66
CA ALA A 92 13.16 -13.75 -1.62
C ALA A 92 13.70 -14.85 -0.71
N ARG A 93 13.52 -14.70 0.61
CA ARG A 93 13.95 -15.61 1.66
C ARG A 93 12.83 -15.83 2.66
N ALA A 94 12.80 -17.01 3.27
CA ALA A 94 11.94 -17.36 4.40
C ALA A 94 12.54 -18.52 5.19
N GLU A 95 12.01 -18.80 6.38
CA GLU A 95 12.39 -19.95 7.18
C GLU A 95 11.22 -20.92 7.31
N VAL A 96 11.54 -22.20 7.19
CA VAL A 96 10.61 -23.33 7.39
C VAL A 96 11.24 -24.34 8.35
N PRO A 97 10.47 -25.26 8.94
CA PRO A 97 11.04 -26.34 9.73
C PRO A 97 12.10 -27.14 8.96
N ALA A 98 13.15 -27.59 9.65
CA ALA A 98 14.32 -28.22 9.03
C ALA A 98 14.04 -29.60 8.39
N ASP A 99 12.94 -30.24 8.76
CA ASP A 99 12.51 -31.51 8.19
C ASP A 99 11.68 -31.35 6.91
N TRP A 100 11.26 -30.11 6.58
CA TRP A 100 10.57 -29.82 5.34
C TRP A 100 11.48 -30.06 4.15
N ARG A 101 10.92 -30.57 3.07
CA ARG A 101 11.68 -30.91 1.85
C ARG A 101 11.17 -30.12 0.68
N GLU A 102 12.11 -29.68 -0.15
CA GLU A 102 11.77 -29.10 -1.44
C GLU A 102 11.27 -30.21 -2.39
N VAL A 103 10.13 -29.97 -3.01
CA VAL A 103 9.61 -30.76 -4.11
C VAL A 103 9.27 -29.84 -5.26
N ARG A 104 9.70 -30.23 -6.45
CA ARG A 104 9.41 -29.51 -7.69
C ARG A 104 8.15 -30.08 -8.31
N CYS A 105 7.09 -29.28 -8.34
CA CYS A 105 5.80 -29.69 -8.91
C CYS A 105 5.74 -29.46 -10.43
N GLU A 106 4.71 -30.02 -11.06
CA GLU A 106 4.40 -29.74 -12.47
C GLU A 106 4.30 -28.22 -12.71
N GLY A 107 4.86 -27.75 -13.83
CA GLY A 107 5.04 -26.32 -14.10
C GLY A 107 6.30 -25.71 -13.48
N GLY A 108 7.12 -26.49 -12.77
CA GLY A 108 8.45 -26.08 -12.30
C GLY A 108 8.45 -25.18 -11.06
N THR A 109 7.32 -25.13 -10.34
CA THR A 109 7.22 -24.41 -9.06
C THR A 109 7.81 -25.25 -7.95
N SER A 110 8.75 -24.68 -7.21
CA SER A 110 9.30 -25.30 -6.00
C SER A 110 8.36 -25.08 -4.81
N ARG A 111 8.07 -26.16 -4.08
CA ARG A 111 7.26 -26.13 -2.85
C ARG A 111 8.03 -26.82 -1.74
N TRP A 112 7.86 -26.34 -0.52
CA TRP A 112 8.44 -26.94 0.68
C TRP A 112 7.32 -27.48 1.56
N ALA A 113 7.41 -28.74 1.97
CA ALA A 113 6.37 -29.39 2.77
C ALA A 113 6.98 -30.35 3.81
N PRO A 114 6.24 -30.65 4.89
CA PRO A 114 6.68 -31.63 5.89
C PRO A 114 6.83 -33.03 5.27
N PRO A 115 7.61 -33.91 5.91
CA PRO A 115 7.76 -35.29 5.46
C PRO A 115 6.43 -36.04 5.50
N GLY A 116 6.10 -36.76 4.42
CA GLY A 116 4.89 -37.58 4.32
C GLY A 116 3.70 -36.87 3.67
N ASP A 117 3.73 -35.55 3.55
CA ASP A 117 2.73 -34.79 2.77
C ASP A 117 3.02 -34.88 1.26
N GLU A 118 1.98 -34.75 0.44
CA GLU A 118 2.10 -34.66 -1.02
C GLU A 118 2.11 -33.17 -1.45
N PRO A 119 3.27 -32.47 -1.49
CA PRO A 119 3.34 -31.00 -1.66
C PRO A 119 2.64 -30.43 -2.89
N CYS A 120 2.46 -31.23 -3.94
CA CYS A 120 1.85 -30.78 -5.18
C CYS A 120 0.31 -30.81 -5.15
N ALA A 121 -0.28 -31.63 -4.27
CA ALA A 121 -1.73 -31.77 -4.10
C ALA A 121 -2.21 -31.51 -2.66
N GLY A 122 -1.28 -31.35 -1.72
CA GLY A 122 -1.50 -31.46 -0.30
C GLY A 122 -1.81 -30.14 0.42
N PRO A 123 -2.27 -30.25 1.68
CA PRO A 123 -2.78 -29.13 2.47
C PRO A 123 -1.70 -28.25 3.09
N SER A 124 -0.48 -28.74 3.30
CA SER A 124 0.59 -28.02 3.99
C SER A 124 1.77 -27.76 3.06
N LEU A 125 2.07 -26.49 2.79
CA LEU A 125 3.21 -26.12 1.95
C LEU A 125 3.62 -24.67 2.18
N ALA A 126 4.88 -24.36 1.85
CA ALA A 126 5.36 -23.02 1.57
C ALA A 126 5.81 -22.93 0.11
N THR A 127 5.54 -21.81 -0.56
CA THR A 127 5.96 -21.57 -1.95
C THR A 127 6.12 -20.08 -2.20
N PHE A 128 7.12 -19.71 -3.00
CA PHE A 128 7.21 -18.34 -3.52
C PHE A 128 6.47 -18.25 -4.85
N LEU A 129 5.59 -17.27 -4.96
CA LEU A 129 4.78 -16.98 -6.14
C LEU A 129 5.15 -15.61 -6.68
N GLY A 130 4.90 -15.36 -7.97
CA GLY A 130 4.88 -13.99 -8.47
C GLY A 130 3.81 -13.19 -7.71
N THR A 131 4.09 -11.92 -7.40
CA THR A 131 3.12 -11.05 -6.71
C THR A 131 1.82 -10.86 -7.51
N ASP A 132 1.89 -10.99 -8.83
CA ASP A 132 0.77 -10.99 -9.77
C ASP A 132 -0.04 -12.31 -9.80
N ALA A 133 0.58 -13.41 -9.39
CA ALA A 133 -0.04 -14.73 -9.37
C ALA A 133 -0.89 -14.98 -8.11
N VAL A 134 -0.74 -14.16 -7.06
CA VAL A 134 -1.52 -14.30 -5.83
C VAL A 134 -2.83 -13.52 -5.95
N THR A 135 -3.86 -14.19 -6.46
CA THR A 135 -5.24 -13.72 -6.39
C THR A 135 -5.95 -14.40 -5.23
N LEU A 136 -5.64 -13.98 -4.00
CA LEU A 136 -6.44 -14.36 -2.84
C LEU A 136 -7.55 -13.33 -2.63
N THR A 137 -8.71 -13.81 -2.16
CA THR A 137 -9.86 -12.95 -1.83
C THR A 137 -9.58 -12.04 -0.64
N VAL A 138 -8.52 -12.33 0.12
CA VAL A 138 -8.05 -11.54 1.27
C VAL A 138 -6.74 -10.84 0.98
N GLY A 139 -6.47 -9.76 1.71
CA GLY A 139 -5.22 -9.02 1.60
C GLY A 139 -4.01 -9.75 2.20
N PRO A 140 -2.79 -9.26 1.94
CA PRO A 140 -1.57 -9.82 2.50
C PRO A 140 -1.58 -9.81 4.03
N GLY A 141 -0.97 -10.82 4.65
CA GLY A 141 -0.88 -10.98 6.11
C GLY A 141 -2.15 -11.51 6.77
N VAL A 142 -3.29 -11.55 6.07
CA VAL A 142 -4.52 -12.13 6.59
C VAL A 142 -4.45 -13.66 6.49
N LEU A 143 -4.63 -14.33 7.62
CA LEU A 143 -4.78 -15.79 7.70
C LEU A 143 -6.25 -16.16 7.57
N VAL A 144 -6.55 -17.05 6.63
CA VAL A 144 -7.91 -17.53 6.38
C VAL A 144 -7.94 -19.02 6.53
N ARG A 145 -8.96 -19.52 7.22
CA ARG A 145 -9.24 -20.94 7.27
C ARG A 145 -10.04 -21.36 6.03
N SER A 146 -9.62 -22.41 5.35
CA SER A 146 -10.36 -22.98 4.21
C SER A 146 -11.71 -23.53 4.67
N ASP A 147 -12.78 -23.26 3.91
CA ASP A 147 -14.11 -23.84 4.19
C ASP A 147 -14.13 -25.36 3.98
N ALA A 148 -13.28 -25.87 3.08
CA ALA A 148 -13.20 -27.28 2.71
C ALA A 148 -12.32 -28.12 3.66
N GLY A 149 -11.73 -27.52 4.69
CA GLY A 149 -10.81 -28.24 5.57
C GLY A 149 -10.42 -27.50 6.85
N ALA A 150 -9.57 -28.14 7.67
CA ALA A 150 -9.00 -27.52 8.87
C ALA A 150 -7.67 -26.79 8.57
N THR A 151 -7.48 -26.30 7.34
CA THR A 151 -6.23 -25.69 6.89
C THR A 151 -6.33 -24.17 6.92
N TRP A 152 -5.26 -23.54 7.38
CA TRP A 152 -5.02 -22.12 7.31
C TRP A 152 -4.19 -21.81 6.08
N THR A 153 -4.50 -20.70 5.42
CA THR A 153 -3.75 -20.15 4.30
C THR A 153 -3.47 -18.68 4.53
N GLY A 154 -2.30 -18.23 4.08
CA GLY A 154 -1.92 -16.83 4.10
C GLY A 154 -0.79 -16.56 3.13
N TYR A 155 -0.56 -15.27 2.87
CA TYR A 155 0.56 -14.84 2.05
C TYR A 155 1.10 -13.49 2.50
N VAL A 156 2.37 -13.25 2.21
CA VAL A 156 3.06 -11.98 2.51
C VAL A 156 4.05 -11.63 1.39
N PRO A 157 4.30 -10.34 1.14
CA PRO A 157 5.31 -9.92 0.16
C PRO A 157 6.74 -10.17 0.66
N ALA A 158 7.60 -10.60 -0.24
CA ALA A 158 9.04 -10.78 -0.04
C ALA A 158 9.76 -10.35 -1.34
N GLY A 159 9.95 -9.04 -1.50
CA GLY A 159 10.51 -8.45 -2.72
C GLY A 159 9.55 -8.48 -3.91
N ASP A 160 9.99 -9.02 -5.05
CA ASP A 160 9.15 -9.19 -6.24
C ASP A 160 8.25 -10.43 -6.17
N ARG A 161 8.43 -11.25 -5.12
CA ARG A 161 7.65 -12.45 -4.82
C ARG A 161 6.69 -12.24 -3.66
N ALA A 162 5.75 -13.17 -3.54
CA ALA A 162 4.97 -13.40 -2.35
C ALA A 162 5.27 -14.79 -1.81
N LEU A 163 5.52 -14.91 -0.51
CA LEU A 163 5.52 -16.19 0.17
C LEU A 163 4.07 -16.55 0.47
N HIS A 164 3.63 -17.70 -0.03
CA HIS A 164 2.33 -18.29 0.25
C HIS A 164 2.52 -19.54 1.11
N VAL A 165 1.77 -19.66 2.19
CA VAL A 165 1.89 -20.76 3.14
C VAL A 165 0.51 -21.31 3.46
N THR A 166 0.40 -22.63 3.48
CA THR A 166 -0.76 -23.36 3.98
C THR A 166 -0.35 -24.39 5.02
N GLY A 167 -1.23 -24.69 5.99
CA GLY A 167 -0.96 -25.70 7.00
C GLY A 167 -2.12 -25.87 7.98
N ALA A 168 -2.10 -26.94 8.78
CA ALA A 168 -3.14 -27.20 9.79
C ALA A 168 -3.01 -26.31 11.04
N ASP A 169 -1.79 -25.87 11.36
CA ASP A 169 -1.48 -25.05 12.53
C ASP A 169 -1.36 -23.56 12.12
N PRO A 170 -2.28 -22.68 12.55
CA PRO A 170 -2.21 -21.26 12.21
C PRO A 170 -0.96 -20.57 12.76
N ASP A 171 -0.44 -21.01 13.91
CA ASP A 171 0.73 -20.40 14.54
C ASP A 171 2.00 -20.75 13.74
N LEU A 172 2.10 -21.98 13.24
CA LEU A 172 3.15 -22.38 12.32
C LEU A 172 3.09 -21.59 11.01
N VAL A 173 1.90 -21.46 10.40
CA VAL A 173 1.70 -20.69 9.16
C VAL A 173 2.14 -19.23 9.37
N ARG A 174 1.68 -18.61 10.46
CA ARG A 174 2.05 -17.24 10.84
C ARG A 174 3.56 -17.09 11.05
N ARG A 175 4.18 -18.02 11.76
CA ARG A 175 5.62 -18.01 12.04
C ARG A 175 6.44 -18.08 10.75
N VAL A 176 6.10 -19.00 9.83
CA VAL A 176 6.76 -19.09 8.52
C VAL A 176 6.61 -17.78 7.75
N LEU A 177 5.39 -17.22 7.67
CA LEU A 177 5.15 -15.93 6.99
C LEU A 177 5.93 -14.77 7.62
N ALA A 178 6.08 -14.74 8.94
CA ALA A 178 6.81 -13.69 9.65
C ALA A 178 8.29 -13.58 9.25
N THR A 179 8.89 -14.72 8.85
CA THR A 179 10.31 -14.79 8.47
C THR A 179 10.57 -14.36 7.02
N ALA A 180 9.52 -14.09 6.25
CA ALA A 180 9.61 -13.71 4.84
C ALA A 180 10.29 -12.35 4.70
N ARG A 181 11.31 -12.29 3.84
CA ARG A 181 12.19 -11.11 3.69
C ARG A 181 12.88 -11.12 2.33
N ARG A 182 13.52 -10.01 1.95
CA ARG A 182 14.52 -10.02 0.89
C ARG A 182 15.91 -10.30 1.43
N ASP A 183 16.84 -10.65 0.55
CA ASP A 183 18.26 -10.61 0.86
C ASP A 183 18.67 -9.24 1.41
N GLY A 184 19.36 -9.26 2.55
CA GLY A 184 19.81 -8.07 3.26
C GLY A 184 18.79 -7.43 4.20
N ASP A 185 17.50 -7.80 4.12
CA ASP A 185 16.52 -7.41 5.13
C ASP A 185 16.81 -8.14 6.46
N PRO A 186 16.49 -7.54 7.62
CA PRO A 186 16.74 -8.17 8.92
C PRO A 186 15.94 -9.46 9.10
N VAL A 187 16.55 -10.44 9.77
CA VAL A 187 15.86 -11.68 10.18
C VAL A 187 14.93 -11.34 11.35
N VAL A 188 13.66 -11.72 11.23
CA VAL A 188 12.66 -11.56 12.29
C VAL A 188 12.34 -12.92 12.90
N ASP A 189 12.42 -13.01 14.22
CA ASP A 189 11.96 -14.19 14.96
C ASP A 189 10.42 -14.15 15.10
N GLY A 190 9.74 -14.98 14.31
CA GLY A 190 8.28 -15.13 14.35
C GLY A 190 7.77 -16.13 15.38
N SER A 191 8.62 -16.65 16.28
CA SER A 191 8.28 -17.73 17.21
C SER A 191 7.38 -17.30 18.37
N ALA A 192 7.40 -16.01 18.73
CA ALA A 192 6.60 -15.45 19.80
C ALA A 192 6.05 -14.08 19.38
N TRP A 193 4.82 -13.82 19.78
CA TRP A 193 4.13 -12.57 19.49
C TRP A 193 3.59 -11.97 20.78
N ASP A 194 3.60 -10.65 20.84
CA ASP A 194 3.08 -9.86 21.95
C ASP A 194 1.94 -8.98 21.44
N ASP A 195 0.92 -8.81 22.28
CA ASP A 195 -0.07 -7.76 22.11
C ASP A 195 0.56 -6.40 22.38
N ALA A 196 0.30 -5.45 21.51
CA ALA A 196 0.74 -4.07 21.63
C ALA A 196 -0.44 -3.12 21.45
N ALA A 197 -0.35 -1.96 22.10
CA ALA A 197 -1.37 -0.93 22.01
C ALA A 197 -0.76 0.46 22.09
N GLY A 198 -1.39 1.42 21.43
CA GLY A 198 -0.95 2.81 21.39
C GLY A 198 -1.88 3.66 20.53
N GLN A 199 -2.11 4.91 20.94
CA GLN A 199 -2.95 5.87 20.19
C GLN A 199 -4.35 5.35 19.85
N GLY A 200 -4.95 4.55 20.74
CA GLY A 200 -6.27 3.93 20.51
C GLY A 200 -6.24 2.79 19.49
N LEU A 201 -5.07 2.30 19.09
CA LEU A 201 -4.92 1.11 18.24
C LEU A 201 -4.41 -0.05 19.09
N ARG A 202 -4.84 -1.26 18.74
CA ARG A 202 -4.30 -2.53 19.23
C ARG A 202 -3.81 -3.36 18.07
N TRP A 203 -2.73 -4.08 18.24
CA TRP A 203 -2.18 -4.96 17.21
C TRP A 203 -1.31 -6.04 17.85
N GLU A 204 -0.96 -7.05 17.08
CA GLU A 204 -0.01 -8.07 17.48
C GLU A 204 1.29 -7.89 16.69
N GLN A 205 2.43 -8.10 17.35
CA GLN A 205 3.75 -8.01 16.72
C GLN A 205 4.70 -9.10 17.24
N PRO A 206 5.71 -9.54 16.48
CA PRO A 206 6.69 -10.47 17.00
C PRO A 206 7.48 -9.84 18.13
N ARG A 207 7.82 -10.64 19.14
CA ARG A 207 8.54 -10.19 20.32
C ARG A 207 9.90 -9.58 19.93
N GLY A 208 10.14 -8.36 20.39
CA GLY A 208 11.39 -7.64 20.11
C GLY A 208 11.51 -7.03 18.70
N ALA A 209 10.49 -7.18 17.84
CA ALA A 209 10.48 -6.52 16.54
C ALA A 209 10.25 -5.00 16.68
N ALA A 210 11.02 -4.21 15.93
CA ALA A 210 10.84 -2.76 15.85
C ALA A 210 9.62 -2.42 14.97
N VAL A 211 8.44 -2.42 15.57
CA VAL A 211 7.16 -2.14 14.90
C VAL A 211 6.56 -0.85 15.44
N THR A 212 6.02 -0.03 14.55
CA THR A 212 5.29 1.19 14.90
C THR A 212 4.00 1.25 14.11
N VAL A 213 2.88 1.44 14.81
CA VAL A 213 1.54 1.55 14.23
C VAL A 213 0.94 2.87 14.66
N CYS A 214 0.48 3.67 13.69
CA CYS A 214 -0.17 4.95 13.99
C CYS A 214 -1.36 5.22 13.07
N PRO A 215 -2.27 6.10 13.47
CA PRO A 215 -3.31 6.64 12.60
C PRO A 215 -2.72 7.35 11.37
N GLY A 216 -3.47 7.45 10.27
CA GLY A 216 -3.06 7.98 8.97
C GLY A 216 -2.63 6.87 8.00
N GLY A 217 -3.05 6.88 6.72
CA GLY A 217 -2.74 5.83 5.73
C GLY A 217 -3.94 5.04 5.19
N THR A 218 -3.83 3.71 5.09
CA THR A 218 -4.87 2.82 4.53
C THR A 218 -5.90 2.45 5.58
N ALA A 219 -7.19 2.47 5.23
CA ALA A 219 -8.27 2.20 6.18
C ALA A 219 -8.25 0.75 6.71
N VAL A 220 -8.26 0.62 8.03
CA VAL A 220 -8.54 -0.60 8.82
C VAL A 220 -9.69 -0.25 9.75
N ASP A 221 -10.78 -1.01 9.70
CA ASP A 221 -12.03 -0.73 10.44
C ASP A 221 -12.54 0.73 10.25
N GLY A 222 -12.32 1.29 9.06
CA GLY A 222 -12.68 2.67 8.70
C GLY A 222 -11.67 3.74 9.14
N LEU A 223 -10.66 3.38 9.94
CA LEU A 223 -9.58 4.28 10.36
C LEU A 223 -8.33 4.07 9.51
N ALA A 224 -7.85 5.14 8.89
CA ALA A 224 -6.59 5.12 8.16
C ALA A 224 -5.42 4.79 9.11
N VAL A 225 -4.59 3.79 8.80
CA VAL A 225 -3.42 3.40 9.59
C VAL A 225 -2.16 3.16 8.74
N THR A 226 -1.01 3.50 9.34
CA THR A 226 0.32 3.30 8.80
C THR A 226 1.06 2.36 9.74
N VAL A 227 1.60 1.29 9.17
CA VAL A 227 2.42 0.31 9.87
C VAL A 227 3.83 0.42 9.32
N ARG A 228 4.81 0.58 10.20
CA ARG A 228 6.24 0.52 9.91
C ARG A 228 6.81 -0.69 10.62
N ALA A 229 7.52 -1.54 9.90
CA ALA A 229 8.10 -2.76 10.43
C ALA A 229 9.39 -3.11 9.66
N PRO A 230 10.23 -4.04 10.17
CA PRO A 230 11.53 -4.33 9.59
C PRO A 230 11.48 -4.93 8.18
N THR A 231 10.37 -5.58 7.81
CA THR A 231 10.17 -6.17 6.48
C THR A 231 8.77 -5.85 5.94
N PRO A 232 8.57 -5.90 4.60
CA PRO A 232 7.23 -5.81 4.00
C PRO A 232 6.27 -6.90 4.50
N ALA A 233 6.78 -8.12 4.73
CA ALA A 233 5.99 -9.21 5.28
C ALA A 233 5.47 -8.90 6.68
N MET A 234 6.34 -8.35 7.54
CA MET A 234 5.96 -7.94 8.88
C MET A 234 4.93 -6.82 8.87
N THR A 235 5.10 -5.85 7.96
CA THR A 235 4.14 -4.76 7.76
C THR A 235 2.76 -5.32 7.41
N ALA A 236 2.68 -6.32 6.54
CA ALA A 236 1.43 -6.96 6.16
C ALA A 236 0.78 -7.72 7.33
N LEU A 237 1.54 -8.54 8.05
CA LEU A 237 1.05 -9.33 9.18
C LEU A 237 0.54 -8.44 10.32
N VAL A 238 1.33 -7.46 10.74
CA VAL A 238 0.92 -6.52 11.79
C VAL A 238 -0.35 -5.79 11.36
N ARG A 239 -0.40 -5.26 10.13
CA ARG A 239 -1.57 -4.55 9.60
C ARG A 239 -2.85 -5.41 9.66
N ALA A 240 -2.75 -6.71 9.38
CA ALA A 240 -3.89 -7.62 9.43
C ALA A 240 -4.48 -7.79 10.85
N THR A 241 -3.68 -7.53 11.88
CA THR A 241 -4.07 -7.62 13.30
C THR A 241 -4.49 -6.29 13.91
N VAL A 242 -4.28 -5.16 13.22
CA VAL A 242 -4.64 -3.85 13.75
C VAL A 242 -6.16 -3.77 13.97
N ARG A 243 -6.55 -3.30 15.15
CA ARG A 243 -7.91 -2.97 15.55
C ARG A 243 -7.93 -1.57 16.14
N ALA A 244 -8.92 -0.78 15.74
CA ALA A 244 -9.16 0.53 16.34
C ALA A 244 -10.06 0.40 17.57
N ASP A 245 -9.62 0.90 18.72
CA ASP A 245 -10.50 1.13 19.84
C ASP A 245 -11.53 2.20 19.45
N PRO A 246 -12.75 2.19 20.00
CA PRO A 246 -13.75 3.22 19.74
C PRO A 246 -13.29 4.65 20.06
N SER A 247 -12.27 4.79 20.91
CA SER A 247 -11.65 6.07 21.27
C SER A 247 -10.56 6.54 20.32
N ALA A 248 -10.21 5.77 19.28
CA ALA A 248 -9.20 6.15 18.31
C ALA A 248 -9.68 7.35 17.49
N THR A 249 -9.10 8.52 17.75
CA THR A 249 -9.28 9.70 16.91
C THR A 249 -8.24 9.68 15.78
N GLY A 250 -8.55 10.32 14.65
CA GLY A 250 -7.59 10.49 13.56
C GLY A 250 -6.39 11.33 14.00
N GLY A 251 -5.42 10.68 14.64
CA GLY A 251 -4.19 11.29 15.11
C GLY A 251 -3.19 11.55 13.98
N ALA A 252 -2.14 12.31 14.30
CA ALA A 252 -1.05 12.54 13.37
C ALA A 252 -0.40 11.21 12.95
N PRO A 253 0.00 11.05 11.66
CA PRO A 253 0.79 9.92 11.21
C PRO A 253 2.06 9.78 12.05
N CYS A 254 2.54 8.54 12.21
CA CYS A 254 3.71 8.22 13.03
C CYS A 254 4.78 9.30 12.92
N GLY A 255 4.89 10.14 13.96
CA GLY A 255 6.08 10.93 14.17
C GLY A 255 7.24 9.95 14.28
N GLY A 256 8.26 10.09 13.45
CA GLY A 256 9.41 9.18 13.53
C GLY A 256 10.51 9.48 12.54
N ASP A 257 10.21 9.44 11.25
CA ASP A 257 11.22 9.83 10.26
C ASP A 257 10.88 11.23 9.79
N GLU A 258 11.31 12.24 10.53
CA GLU A 258 11.53 13.49 9.86
C GLU A 258 12.68 13.31 8.87
N HIS A 259 12.54 13.83 7.68
CA HIS A 259 13.66 13.93 6.77
C HIS A 259 13.79 15.35 6.28
N VAL A 260 15.01 15.67 5.86
CA VAL A 260 15.33 17.00 5.36
C VAL A 260 15.06 17.03 3.87
N VAL A 261 14.16 17.91 3.45
CA VAL A 261 13.98 18.30 2.05
C VAL A 261 14.64 19.65 1.82
N THR A 262 15.48 19.72 0.80
CA THR A 262 16.14 20.97 0.40
C THR A 262 15.63 21.43 -0.97
N TYR A 263 15.27 22.71 -1.08
CA TYR A 263 14.90 23.36 -2.33
C TYR A 263 15.23 24.85 -2.32
N ASP A 264 15.92 25.33 -3.36
CA ASP A 264 16.33 26.74 -3.54
C ASP A 264 16.88 27.44 -2.27
N GLY A 265 17.73 26.72 -1.52
CA GLY A 265 18.35 27.21 -0.28
C GLY A 265 17.50 27.05 0.99
N VAL A 266 16.21 26.70 0.87
CA VAL A 266 15.35 26.36 2.00
C VAL A 266 15.59 24.91 2.40
N ARG A 267 15.75 24.67 3.72
CA ARG A 267 15.94 23.36 4.32
C ARG A 267 14.78 23.07 5.26
N LEU A 268 13.89 22.15 4.88
CA LEU A 268 12.71 21.78 5.66
C LEU A 268 12.86 20.39 6.27
N THR A 269 12.63 20.29 7.56
CA THR A 269 12.46 19.04 8.28
C THR A 269 10.97 18.69 8.22
N VAL A 270 10.62 17.69 7.43
CA VAL A 270 9.22 17.33 7.11
C VAL A 270 8.92 15.88 7.48
N PRO A 271 7.64 15.53 7.70
CA PRO A 271 7.26 14.13 7.92
C PRO A 271 7.76 13.22 6.81
N GLY A 272 8.22 12.01 7.15
CA GLY A 272 8.86 11.07 6.23
C GLY A 272 7.97 10.53 5.13
N ALA A 273 6.65 10.64 5.31
CA ALA A 273 5.67 10.33 4.28
C ALA A 273 5.59 11.42 3.19
N TRP A 274 6.20 12.59 3.43
CA TRP A 274 6.19 13.69 2.47
C TRP A 274 7.35 13.51 1.50
N SER A 275 7.16 13.97 0.28
CA SER A 275 8.20 13.93 -0.74
C SER A 275 8.14 15.18 -1.61
N ARG A 276 9.32 15.65 -2.02
CA ARG A 276 9.45 16.75 -2.97
C ARG A 276 8.96 16.31 -4.34
N LYS A 277 8.14 17.13 -4.98
CA LYS A 277 7.62 16.93 -6.33
C LYS A 277 7.81 18.20 -7.15
N ASP A 278 8.31 18.04 -8.37
CA ASP A 278 8.45 19.11 -9.34
C ASP A 278 7.21 19.14 -10.24
N CYS A 279 6.28 20.07 -9.97
CA CYS A 279 4.94 20.11 -10.57
C CYS A 279 4.81 21.06 -11.77
N GLY A 280 5.94 21.39 -12.39
CA GLY A 280 6.03 22.31 -13.53
C GLY A 280 5.92 23.78 -13.12
N ALA A 281 4.74 24.20 -12.63
CA ALA A 281 4.48 25.60 -12.24
C ALA A 281 4.99 25.95 -10.82
N TYR A 282 5.22 24.94 -9.98
CA TYR A 282 5.68 25.09 -8.60
C TYR A 282 6.35 23.79 -8.14
N VAL A 283 7.03 23.86 -6.98
CA VAL A 283 7.52 22.68 -6.27
C VAL A 283 6.68 22.50 -5.02
N GLN A 284 6.36 21.25 -4.67
CA GLN A 284 5.62 20.94 -3.46
C GLN A 284 6.30 19.84 -2.64
N VAL A 285 6.05 19.84 -1.34
CA VAL A 285 6.44 18.80 -0.40
C VAL A 285 5.17 18.36 0.31
N THR A 286 4.61 17.25 -0.12
CA THR A 286 3.28 16.75 0.31
C THR A 286 3.35 15.24 0.52
N PRO A 287 2.38 14.63 1.23
CA PRO A 287 2.19 13.19 1.18
C PRO A 287 1.74 12.73 -0.23
N GLY A 288 1.94 11.44 -0.52
CA GLY A 288 1.53 10.79 -1.78
C GLY A 288 2.48 11.06 -2.96
N PRO A 289 2.23 10.45 -4.15
CA PRO A 289 3.10 10.60 -5.32
C PRO A 289 2.67 11.74 -6.26
N GLU A 290 1.41 12.18 -6.19
CA GLU A 290 0.82 13.10 -7.18
C GLU A 290 1.08 14.58 -6.84
N CYS A 291 1.14 15.40 -7.88
CA CYS A 291 1.08 16.86 -7.74
C CYS A 291 -0.34 17.29 -7.36
N VAL A 292 -0.46 18.04 -6.27
CA VAL A 292 -1.72 18.56 -5.75
C VAL A 292 -1.55 20.07 -5.52
N GLY A 293 -2.46 20.85 -6.09
CA GLY A 293 -2.45 22.29 -5.87
C GLY A 293 -2.68 22.64 -4.40
N PRO A 294 -2.27 23.84 -3.97
CA PRO A 294 -2.60 24.33 -2.64
C PRO A 294 -4.13 24.46 -2.54
N SER A 295 -4.75 23.63 -1.71
CA SER A 295 -6.18 23.66 -1.44
C SER A 295 -6.42 23.59 0.05
N ALA A 296 -7.62 23.99 0.48
CA ALA A 296 -8.03 23.85 1.88
C ALA A 296 -8.03 22.38 2.34
N ASP A 297 -8.17 21.44 1.41
CA ASP A 297 -8.22 20.00 1.70
C ASP A 297 -6.84 19.32 1.69
N GLY A 298 -5.81 20.00 1.19
CA GLY A 298 -4.46 19.49 1.03
C GLY A 298 -3.55 19.79 2.23
N GLU A 299 -2.63 18.88 2.51
CA GLU A 299 -1.57 19.09 3.50
C GLU A 299 -0.22 19.17 2.77
N GLY A 300 0.62 20.16 3.12
CA GLY A 300 1.88 20.34 2.39
C GLY A 300 2.65 21.62 2.65
N VAL A 301 3.79 21.70 1.97
CA VAL A 301 4.54 22.93 1.70
C VAL A 301 4.58 23.16 0.19
N TRP A 302 4.26 24.36 -0.28
CA TRP A 302 4.34 24.77 -1.69
C TRP A 302 5.30 25.93 -1.85
N PHE A 303 6.22 25.80 -2.81
CA PHE A 303 7.14 26.84 -3.25
C PHE A 303 6.54 27.51 -4.49
N LEU A 304 5.79 28.58 -4.27
CA LEU A 304 5.08 29.32 -5.31
C LEU A 304 5.95 30.49 -5.80
N ASP A 305 5.77 30.94 -7.04
CA ASP A 305 6.45 32.13 -7.56
C ASP A 305 5.88 33.38 -6.88
N ASP A 306 6.74 34.11 -6.15
CA ASP A 306 6.36 35.30 -5.40
C ASP A 306 5.76 36.40 -6.30
N ALA A 307 6.18 36.49 -7.56
CA ALA A 307 5.66 37.48 -8.50
C ALA A 307 4.19 37.27 -8.87
N THR A 308 3.68 36.05 -8.68
CA THR A 308 2.30 35.69 -9.03
C THR A 308 1.44 35.29 -7.83
N PHE A 309 2.05 35.16 -6.65
CA PHE A 309 1.36 34.75 -5.45
C PHE A 309 0.59 35.90 -4.80
N GLN A 310 -0.72 35.71 -4.61
CA GLN A 310 -1.61 36.67 -3.96
C GLN A 310 -2.13 36.08 -2.64
N PRO A 311 -1.46 36.35 -1.50
CA PRO A 311 -1.87 35.78 -0.23
C PRO A 311 -3.16 36.41 0.30
N ALA A 312 -3.95 35.59 1.00
CA ALA A 312 -5.13 36.06 1.74
C ALA A 312 -4.78 36.62 3.14
N THR A 313 -3.56 36.39 3.63
CA THR A 313 -3.09 36.80 4.96
C THR A 313 -1.82 37.63 4.89
N ALA A 314 -1.41 38.22 6.02
CA ALA A 314 -0.10 38.84 6.12
C ALA A 314 1.03 37.79 6.16
N GLU A 315 2.24 38.19 5.78
CA GLU A 315 3.41 37.32 5.83
C GLU A 315 3.74 36.93 7.28
N GLY A 316 3.98 35.65 7.52
CA GLY A 316 4.23 35.08 8.85
C GLY A 316 2.98 34.91 9.72
N GLU A 317 1.81 35.35 9.27
CA GLU A 317 0.54 35.11 9.95
C GLU A 317 0.04 33.70 9.68
N VAL A 318 -0.38 33.00 10.74
CA VAL A 318 -1.03 31.69 10.65
C VAL A 318 -2.53 31.88 10.86
N SER A 319 -3.32 31.61 9.83
CA SER A 319 -4.78 31.71 9.86
C SER A 319 -5.44 30.34 9.78
N ARG A 320 -6.70 30.29 10.21
CA ARG A 320 -7.54 29.12 10.13
C ARG A 320 -8.52 29.28 8.98
N ALA A 321 -8.66 28.25 8.17
CA ALA A 321 -9.72 28.10 7.19
C ALA A 321 -10.58 26.88 7.56
N GLU A 322 -11.89 26.99 7.35
CA GLU A 322 -12.82 25.86 7.48
C GLU A 322 -13.32 25.47 6.08
N ALA A 323 -13.15 24.20 5.74
CA ALA A 323 -13.64 23.62 4.50
C ALA A 323 -14.14 22.19 4.79
N ASP A 324 -15.32 21.86 4.28
CA ASP A 324 -15.92 20.51 4.40
C ASP A 324 -15.93 19.93 5.83
N GLY A 325 -16.19 20.79 6.81
CA GLY A 325 -16.24 20.41 8.23
C GLY A 325 -14.88 20.11 8.86
N ARG A 326 -13.77 20.38 8.15
CA ARG A 326 -12.41 20.28 8.66
C ARG A 326 -11.81 21.67 8.84
N SER A 327 -11.06 21.83 9.91
CA SER A 327 -10.32 23.06 10.19
C SER A 327 -8.86 22.86 9.83
N ARG A 328 -8.34 23.75 8.99
CA ARG A 328 -6.96 23.72 8.51
C ARG A 328 -6.29 25.03 8.85
N TRP A 329 -5.02 24.94 9.19
CA TRP A 329 -4.17 26.08 9.44
C TRP A 329 -3.26 26.30 8.24
N SER A 330 -3.10 27.56 7.85
CA SER A 330 -2.18 27.93 6.79
C SER A 330 -1.46 29.23 7.11
N GLY A 331 -0.29 29.40 6.50
CA GLY A 331 0.49 30.62 6.57
C GLY A 331 1.60 30.57 5.53
N PHE A 332 2.23 31.71 5.27
CA PHE A 332 3.32 31.78 4.31
C PHE A 332 4.43 32.73 4.76
N VAL A 333 5.63 32.51 4.22
CA VAL A 333 6.77 33.43 4.32
C VAL A 333 7.44 33.55 2.95
N ARG A 334 8.11 34.67 2.70
CA ARG A 334 8.89 34.87 1.47
C ARG A 334 10.34 34.46 1.68
N HIS A 335 10.88 33.72 0.72
CA HIS A 335 12.29 33.36 0.67
C HIS A 335 12.79 33.48 -0.77
N ARG A 336 13.67 34.47 -1.01
CA ARG A 336 14.19 34.80 -2.35
C ARG A 336 13.04 35.11 -3.34
N ARG A 337 12.85 34.24 -4.34
CA ARG A 337 11.82 34.35 -5.39
C ARG A 337 10.56 33.54 -5.08
N HIS A 338 10.52 32.91 -3.91
CA HIS A 338 9.43 32.00 -3.54
C HIS A 338 8.57 32.57 -2.42
N ALA A 339 7.26 32.44 -2.58
CA ALA A 339 6.34 32.44 -1.45
C ALA A 339 6.16 30.98 -0.99
N VAL A 340 6.62 30.68 0.22
CA VAL A 340 6.54 29.33 0.80
C VAL A 340 5.27 29.23 1.64
N LEU A 341 4.25 28.58 1.08
CA LEU A 341 2.96 28.35 1.72
C LEU A 341 2.97 27.01 2.45
N VAL A 342 2.52 26.99 3.70
CA VAL A 342 2.38 25.78 4.52
C VAL A 342 0.90 25.59 4.87
N VAL A 343 0.38 24.37 4.72
CA VAL A 343 -0.98 23.98 5.14
C VAL A 343 -0.93 22.69 5.95
N ARG A 344 -1.46 22.71 7.18
CA ARG A 344 -1.48 21.58 8.12
C ARG A 344 -2.79 21.54 8.91
N ASP A 345 -3.10 20.40 9.53
CA ASP A 345 -4.20 20.28 10.49
C ASP A 345 -3.86 20.89 11.87
N ASP A 346 -2.59 21.15 12.12
CA ASP A 346 -2.06 21.61 13.40
C ASP A 346 -1.40 22.99 13.25
N ARG A 347 -1.85 23.96 14.06
CA ARG A 347 -1.39 25.36 14.01
C ARG A 347 0.09 25.49 14.31
N ASP A 348 0.56 24.76 15.32
CA ASP A 348 1.92 24.87 15.82
C ASP A 348 2.90 24.22 14.83
N ALA A 349 2.49 23.17 14.13
CA ALA A 349 3.23 22.59 13.02
C ALA A 349 3.36 23.54 11.81
N VAL A 350 2.32 24.36 11.51
CA VAL A 350 2.45 25.41 10.50
C VAL A 350 3.50 26.43 10.94
N ALA A 351 3.39 26.94 12.16
CA ALA A 351 4.34 27.93 12.69
C ALA A 351 5.77 27.40 12.69
N ALA A 352 5.99 26.16 13.15
CA ALA A 352 7.30 25.53 13.19
C ALA A 352 7.91 25.32 11.79
N LEU A 353 7.11 25.00 10.77
CA LEU A 353 7.60 24.88 9.40
C LEU A 353 7.93 26.25 8.79
N LEU A 354 7.13 27.28 9.07
CA LEU A 354 7.41 28.65 8.61
C LEU A 354 8.69 29.20 9.23
N ASP A 355 8.97 28.90 10.50
CA ASP A 355 10.20 29.32 11.17
C ASP A 355 11.46 28.66 10.59
N GLN A 356 11.35 27.47 9.97
CA GLN A 356 12.48 26.82 9.29
C GLN A 356 12.86 27.48 7.96
N VAL A 357 11.98 28.32 7.39
CA VAL A 357 12.19 28.98 6.10
C VAL A 357 12.82 30.37 6.25
N ARG A 358 12.60 31.02 7.40
CA ARG A 358 13.12 32.36 7.75
C ARG A 358 14.64 32.35 7.88
#